data_AF-A0A3N6F5G6-F1
#
_entry.id   AF-A0A3N6F5G6-F1
#
_cell.length_a   1.000
_cell.length_b   1.000
_cell.length_c   1.000
_cell.angle_alpha   90.00
_cell.angle_beta   90.00
_cell.angle_gamma   90.00
#
_symmetry.space_group_name_H-M   'P 1'
#
loop_
_entity.id
_entity.type
_entity.pdbx_description
1 polymer ?
#
loop_
_entity_poly.entity_id
_entity_poly.type
_entity_poly.pdbx_seq_one_letter_code
_entity_poly.pdbx_strand_id
1 'polypeptide(L)'
;MPVSAATADKLREAMVRLLAGEPLHSDGALTKENLAREARVSHATVHRAQDILAEWDIQVAHPVLRTPGETRRDETIAELKSKLRKANERAGELQGKLDALATVTANLYRETIELKKKAARKPEQNRLGLLRGGNSVET
;
A
#
# COMPACT_ATOMS: atom_id res chain seq x y z
N MET A 1 15.24 -8.90 -47.69
CA MET A 1 16.66 -8.63 -47.37
C MET A 1 16.91 -9.09 -45.95
N PRO A 2 17.97 -9.88 -45.69
CA PRO A 2 18.33 -10.29 -44.34
C PRO A 2 18.74 -9.07 -43.49
N VAL A 3 18.51 -9.15 -42.18
CA VAL A 3 19.06 -8.20 -41.21
C VAL A 3 20.55 -8.47 -40.96
N SER A 4 21.29 -7.49 -40.45
CA SER A 4 22.70 -7.71 -40.09
C SER A 4 22.83 -8.67 -38.91
N ALA A 5 23.94 -9.42 -38.81
CA ALA A 5 24.20 -10.35 -37.71
C ALA A 5 24.04 -9.67 -36.34
N ALA A 6 24.67 -8.51 -36.13
CA ALA A 6 24.54 -7.74 -34.90
C ALA A 6 23.11 -7.26 -34.56
N THR A 7 22.20 -7.24 -35.54
CA THR A 7 20.77 -6.98 -35.33
C THR A 7 20.03 -8.27 -34.98
N ALA A 8 20.38 -9.37 -35.63
CA ALA A 8 19.86 -10.70 -35.32
C ALA A 8 20.18 -11.11 -33.88
N ASP A 9 21.42 -10.88 -33.43
CA ASP A 9 21.86 -11.25 -32.09
C ASP A 9 21.12 -10.45 -31.01
N LYS A 10 20.96 -9.13 -31.18
CA LYS A 10 20.12 -8.28 -30.31
C LYS A 10 18.68 -8.75 -30.21
N LEU A 11 18.11 -9.25 -31.31
CA LEU A 11 16.75 -9.80 -31.33
C LEU A 11 16.66 -11.12 -30.57
N ARG A 12 17.65 -12.01 -30.70
CA ARG A 12 17.70 -13.25 -29.92
C ARG A 12 17.93 -13.01 -28.43
N GLU A 13 18.84 -12.11 -28.06
CA GLU A 13 19.03 -11.71 -26.66
C GLU A 13 17.75 -11.12 -26.05
N ALA A 14 17.05 -10.26 -26.79
CA ALA A 14 15.76 -9.70 -26.36
C ALA A 14 14.68 -10.77 -26.19
N MET A 15 14.61 -11.73 -27.13
CA MET A 15 13.70 -12.88 -27.04
C MET A 15 13.97 -13.73 -25.80
N VAL A 16 15.24 -14.05 -25.51
CA VAL A 16 15.62 -14.79 -24.29
C VAL A 16 15.20 -14.04 -23.02
N ARG A 17 15.43 -12.71 -22.95
CA ARG A 17 15.00 -11.88 -21.79
C ARG A 17 13.48 -11.87 -21.61
N LEU A 18 12.73 -11.71 -22.70
CA LEU A 18 11.26 -11.70 -22.69
C LEU A 18 10.69 -13.04 -22.22
N LEU A 19 11.21 -14.15 -22.74
CA LEU A 19 10.75 -15.50 -22.37
C LEU A 19 11.17 -15.89 -20.94
N ALA A 20 12.29 -15.37 -20.45
CA ALA A 20 12.69 -15.48 -19.05
C ALA A 20 11.84 -14.62 -18.08
N GLY A 21 11.04 -13.68 -18.61
CA GLY A 21 10.24 -12.76 -17.79
C GLY A 21 11.04 -11.62 -17.14
N GLU A 22 12.25 -11.34 -17.62
CA GLU A 22 13.17 -10.31 -17.11
C GLU A 22 13.42 -9.21 -18.18
N PRO A 23 12.37 -8.46 -18.61
CA PRO A 23 12.50 -7.40 -19.62
C PRO A 23 13.26 -6.18 -19.08
N LEU A 24 14.08 -5.55 -19.92
CA LEU A 24 14.83 -4.35 -19.55
C LEU A 24 14.23 -3.06 -20.15
N HIS A 25 13.56 -3.14 -21.29
CA HIS A 25 13.10 -1.96 -22.05
C HIS A 25 11.63 -2.04 -22.48
N SER A 26 10.94 -3.12 -22.14
CA SER A 26 9.55 -3.40 -22.48
C SER A 26 8.72 -3.71 -21.23
N ASP A 27 7.40 -3.77 -21.37
CA ASP A 27 6.51 -4.24 -20.29
C ASP A 27 6.60 -5.76 -20.05
N GLY A 28 7.28 -6.52 -20.91
CA GLY A 28 7.45 -7.97 -20.77
C GLY A 28 6.37 -8.84 -21.42
N ALA A 29 5.28 -8.26 -21.96
CA ALA A 29 4.30 -9.06 -22.68
C ALA A 29 4.91 -9.61 -23.98
N LEU A 30 4.63 -10.87 -24.31
CA LEU A 30 5.18 -11.57 -25.49
C LEU A 30 4.54 -11.10 -26.81
N THR A 31 4.79 -9.85 -27.18
CA THR A 31 4.34 -9.23 -28.43
C THR A 31 5.53 -8.90 -29.35
N LYS A 32 5.29 -8.88 -30.66
CA LYS A 32 6.32 -8.50 -31.66
C LYS A 32 6.76 -7.03 -31.52
N GLU A 33 5.88 -6.18 -31.00
CA GLU A 33 6.19 -4.79 -30.64
C GLU A 33 7.18 -4.73 -29.45
N ASN A 34 6.95 -5.53 -28.41
CA ASN A 34 7.86 -5.61 -27.28
C ASN A 34 9.20 -6.25 -27.63
N LEU A 35 9.23 -7.25 -28.53
CA LEU A 35 10.49 -7.76 -29.08
C LEU A 35 11.30 -6.65 -29.77
N ALA A 36 10.67 -5.81 -30.59
CA ALA A 36 11.32 -4.66 -31.23
C ALA A 36 11.86 -3.65 -30.20
N ARG A 37 11.03 -3.31 -29.20
CA ARG A 37 11.36 -2.37 -28.11
C ARG A 37 12.50 -2.89 -27.23
N GLU A 38 12.47 -4.17 -26.85
CA GLU A 38 13.45 -4.85 -26.02
C GLU A 38 14.81 -5.01 -26.73
N ALA A 39 14.81 -5.26 -28.04
CA ALA A 39 16.01 -5.27 -28.88
C ALA A 39 16.52 -3.87 -29.28
N ARG A 40 15.76 -2.82 -28.95
CA ARG A 40 15.99 -1.41 -29.37
C ARG A 40 16.09 -1.24 -30.89
N VAL A 41 15.22 -1.91 -31.65
CA VAL A 41 15.14 -1.79 -33.11
C VAL A 41 13.74 -1.35 -33.56
N SER A 42 13.61 -0.88 -34.79
CA SER A 42 12.31 -0.55 -35.36
C SER A 42 11.50 -1.80 -35.68
N HIS A 43 10.16 -1.69 -35.62
CA HIS A 43 9.24 -2.77 -35.96
C HIS A 43 9.46 -3.31 -37.40
N ALA A 44 9.81 -2.42 -38.33
CA ALA A 44 10.15 -2.79 -39.71
C ALA A 44 11.41 -3.68 -39.81
N THR A 45 12.37 -3.54 -38.88
CA THR A 45 13.56 -4.39 -38.80
C THR A 45 13.20 -5.78 -38.28
N VAL A 46 12.28 -5.89 -37.30
CA VAL A 46 11.76 -7.18 -36.82
C VAL A 46 11.04 -7.93 -37.93
N HIS A 47 10.15 -7.26 -38.68
CA HIS A 47 9.47 -7.87 -39.83
C HIS A 47 10.41 -8.33 -40.97
N ARG A 48 11.63 -7.79 -41.06
CA ARG A 48 12.66 -8.25 -42.00
C ARG A 48 13.42 -9.47 -41.49
N ALA A 49 13.47 -9.69 -40.18
CA ALA A 49 14.12 -10.82 -39.53
C ALA A 49 13.20 -12.05 -39.48
N GLN A 50 12.75 -12.54 -40.64
CA GLN A 50 11.73 -13.59 -40.75
C GLN A 50 12.13 -14.88 -40.01
N ASP A 51 13.40 -15.28 -40.07
CA ASP A 51 13.90 -16.48 -39.39
C ASP A 51 13.72 -16.40 -37.86
N ILE A 52 13.98 -15.21 -37.28
CA ILE A 52 13.84 -14.95 -35.84
C ILE A 52 12.36 -14.80 -35.48
N LEU A 53 11.54 -14.24 -36.37
CA LEU A 53 10.10 -14.21 -36.17
C LEU A 53 9.46 -15.61 -36.23
N ALA A 54 9.99 -16.53 -37.03
CA ALA A 54 9.58 -17.93 -37.03
C ALA A 54 9.99 -18.64 -35.73
N GLU A 55 11.23 -18.42 -35.26
CA GLU A 55 11.71 -18.91 -33.96
C GLU A 55 10.84 -18.39 -32.80
N TRP A 56 10.58 -17.08 -32.78
CA TRP A 56 9.68 -16.41 -31.85
C TRP A 56 8.25 -16.99 -31.91
N ASP A 57 7.68 -17.11 -33.10
CA ASP A 57 6.32 -17.62 -33.26
C ASP A 57 6.22 -19.09 -32.80
N ILE A 58 7.25 -19.93 -32.97
CA ILE A 58 7.28 -21.29 -32.40
C ILE A 58 7.32 -21.25 -30.85
N GLN A 59 8.12 -20.36 -30.28
CA GLN A 59 8.29 -20.23 -28.83
C GLN A 59 7.06 -19.59 -28.14
N VAL A 60 6.28 -18.76 -28.86
CA VAL A 60 5.09 -18.05 -28.35
C VAL A 60 3.77 -18.71 -28.76
N ALA A 61 3.71 -19.49 -29.85
CA ALA A 61 2.48 -20.19 -30.29
C ALA A 61 2.07 -21.36 -29.37
N HIS A 62 2.91 -21.73 -28.40
CA HIS A 62 2.47 -22.46 -27.21
C HIS A 62 1.88 -21.42 -26.25
N PRO A 63 0.54 -21.32 -26.11
CA PRO A 63 -0.07 -20.22 -25.38
C PRO A 63 0.12 -20.45 -23.88
N VAL A 64 1.25 -19.97 -23.35
CA VAL A 64 1.47 -19.88 -21.91
C VAL A 64 0.46 -18.85 -21.39
N LEU A 65 -0.60 -19.33 -20.74
CA LEU A 65 -1.77 -18.54 -20.33
C LEU A 65 -1.49 -17.40 -19.35
N ARG A 66 -0.23 -17.28 -18.89
CA ARG A 66 0.47 -16.10 -18.34
C ARG A 66 1.97 -16.38 -18.43
N THR A 67 2.78 -15.38 -18.74
CA THR A 67 4.23 -15.49 -18.56
C THR A 67 4.58 -15.66 -17.08
N PRO A 68 5.72 -16.30 -16.73
CA PRO A 68 6.19 -16.36 -15.35
C PRO A 68 6.37 -14.95 -14.71
N GLY A 69 6.72 -13.95 -15.53
CA GLY A 69 6.81 -12.55 -15.10
C GLY A 69 5.45 -11.93 -14.75
N GLU A 70 4.40 -12.21 -15.52
CA GLU A 70 3.02 -11.79 -15.19
C GLU A 70 2.52 -12.47 -13.92
N THR A 71 2.74 -13.79 -13.75
CA THR A 71 2.39 -14.51 -12.52
C THR A 71 3.10 -13.92 -11.30
N ARG A 72 4.43 -13.69 -11.38
CA ARG A 72 5.20 -13.04 -10.30
C ARG A 72 4.67 -11.63 -9.98
N ARG A 73 4.26 -10.86 -10.99
CA ARG A 73 3.63 -9.53 -10.79
C ARG A 73 2.28 -9.64 -10.12
N ASP A 74 1.43 -10.58 -10.53
CA ASP A 74 0.11 -10.81 -9.92
C ASP A 74 0.24 -11.25 -8.45
N GLU A 75 1.17 -12.15 -8.15
CA GLU A 75 1.55 -12.54 -6.78
C GLU A 75 2.02 -11.32 -5.96
N THR A 76 2.89 -10.49 -6.54
CA THR A 76 3.37 -9.25 -5.90
C THR A 76 2.22 -8.27 -5.64
N ILE A 77 1.30 -8.09 -6.60
CA ILE A 77 0.10 -7.25 -6.46
C ILE A 77 -0.83 -7.80 -5.38
N ALA A 78 -1.02 -9.12 -5.30
CA ALA A 78 -1.82 -9.77 -4.27
C ALA A 78 -1.19 -9.60 -2.88
N GLU A 79 0.13 -9.77 -2.76
CA GLU A 79 0.86 -9.56 -1.51
C GLU A 79 0.81 -8.10 -1.06
N LEU A 80 1.04 -7.14 -1.96
CA LEU A 80 0.94 -5.70 -1.68
C LEU A 80 -0.48 -5.28 -1.28
N LYS A 81 -1.52 -5.80 -1.93
CA LYS A 81 -2.92 -5.59 -1.53
C LYS A 81 -3.19 -6.16 -0.12
N SER A 82 -2.65 -7.33 0.21
CA SER A 82 -2.75 -7.93 1.55
C SER A 82 -2.04 -7.09 2.62
N LYS A 83 -0.83 -6.58 2.32
CA LYS A 83 -0.07 -5.67 3.18
C LYS A 83 -0.81 -4.35 3.41
N LEU A 84 -1.35 -3.74 2.35
CA LEU A 84 -2.13 -2.49 2.41
C LEU A 84 -3.40 -2.66 3.25
N ARG A 85 -4.13 -3.76 3.06
CA ARG A 85 -5.31 -4.09 3.86
C ARG A 85 -4.97 -4.18 5.35
N LYS A 86 -3.94 -4.95 5.72
CA LYS A 86 -3.48 -5.09 7.12
C LYS A 86 -2.99 -3.78 7.72
N ALA A 87 -2.41 -2.88 6.92
CA ALA A 87 -2.01 -1.55 7.37
C ALA A 87 -3.23 -0.67 7.68
N ASN A 88 -4.24 -0.66 6.81
CA ASN A 88 -5.48 0.08 7.02
C ASN A 88 -6.28 -0.45 8.22
N GLU A 89 -6.36 -1.76 8.41
CA GLU A 89 -7.01 -2.38 9.58
C GLU A 89 -6.36 -1.90 10.90
N ARG A 90 -5.02 -1.91 10.97
CA ARG A 90 -4.27 -1.38 12.15
C ARG A 90 -4.46 0.13 12.34
N ALA A 91 -4.53 0.92 11.27
CA ALA A 91 -4.78 2.35 11.36
C ALA A 91 -6.17 2.63 11.97
N GLY A 92 -7.20 1.88 11.55
CA GLY A 92 -8.53 1.93 12.14
C GLY A 92 -8.56 1.54 13.62
N GLU A 93 -7.86 0.46 14.00
CA GLU A 93 -7.73 0.07 15.41
C GLU A 93 -7.05 1.13 16.27
N LEU A 94 -5.98 1.76 15.77
CA LEU A 94 -5.26 2.82 16.49
C LEU A 94 -6.13 4.07 16.63
N GLN A 95 -6.86 4.46 15.59
CA GLN A 95 -7.80 5.57 15.66
C GLN A 95 -8.90 5.31 16.72
N GLY A 96 -9.52 4.13 16.70
CA GLY A 96 -10.54 3.77 17.71
C GLY A 96 -9.99 3.76 19.15
N LYS A 97 -8.72 3.39 19.35
CA LYS A 97 -8.04 3.50 20.66
C LYS A 97 -7.82 4.96 21.07
N LEU A 98 -7.45 5.84 20.13
CA LEU A 98 -7.31 7.28 20.39
C LEU A 98 -8.65 7.93 20.75
N ASP A 99 -9.72 7.61 20.03
CA ASP A 99 -11.06 8.15 20.29
C ASP A 99 -11.61 7.70 21.65
N ALA A 100 -11.34 6.45 22.04
CA ALA A 100 -11.66 5.93 23.37
C ALA A 100 -10.86 6.65 24.47
N LEU A 101 -9.55 6.85 24.28
CA LEU A 101 -8.70 7.58 25.23
C LEU A 101 -9.10 9.06 25.36
N ALA A 102 -9.48 9.72 24.26
CA ALA A 102 -10.01 11.08 24.27
C ALA A 102 -11.31 11.16 25.08
N THR A 103 -12.21 10.19 24.92
CA THR A 103 -13.47 10.09 25.66
C THR A 103 -13.22 9.88 27.17
N VAL A 104 -12.32 8.97 27.54
CA VAL A 104 -11.93 8.75 28.95
C VAL A 104 -11.30 10.02 29.54
N THR A 105 -10.40 10.67 28.80
CA THR A 105 -9.73 11.90 29.24
C THR A 105 -10.74 13.03 29.48
N ALA A 106 -11.72 13.22 28.59
CA ALA A 106 -12.79 14.21 28.76
C ALA A 106 -13.67 13.93 29.99
N ASN A 107 -14.02 12.67 30.24
CA ASN A 107 -14.79 12.27 31.42
C ASN A 107 -14.02 12.52 32.73
N LEU A 108 -12.76 12.09 32.79
CA LEU A 108 -11.89 12.32 33.96
C LEU A 108 -11.67 13.82 34.19
N TYR A 109 -11.46 14.61 33.14
CA TYR A 109 -11.32 16.06 33.25
C TYR A 109 -12.58 16.70 33.86
N ARG A 110 -13.77 16.32 33.39
CA ARG A 110 -15.06 16.76 33.96
C ARG A 110 -15.18 16.37 35.44
N GLU A 111 -14.83 15.14 35.80
CA GLU A 111 -14.87 14.67 37.19
C GLU A 111 -13.91 15.43 38.11
N THR A 112 -12.68 15.69 37.67
CA THR A 112 -11.72 16.48 38.47
C THR A 112 -12.21 17.92 38.70
N ILE A 113 -12.90 18.53 37.73
CA ILE A 113 -13.54 19.85 37.89
C ILE A 113 -14.65 19.78 38.93
N GLU A 114 -15.55 18.81 38.86
CA GLU A 114 -16.67 18.68 39.80
C GLU A 114 -16.19 18.34 41.22
N LEU A 115 -15.16 17.51 41.37
CA LEU A 115 -14.53 17.26 42.67
C LEU A 115 -13.88 18.51 43.25
N LYS A 116 -13.18 19.32 42.44
CA LYS A 116 -12.64 20.63 42.87
C LYS A 116 -13.74 21.60 43.32
N LYS A 117 -14.85 21.70 42.57
CA LYS A 117 -16.02 22.52 42.96
C LYS A 117 -16.63 22.06 44.30
N LYS A 118 -16.83 20.75 44.48
CA LYS A 118 -17.35 20.18 45.73
C LYS A 118 -16.40 20.42 46.92
N ALA A 119 -15.10 20.26 46.69
CA ALA A 119 -14.07 20.53 47.70
C ALA A 119 -14.02 22.02 48.10
N ALA A 120 -14.30 22.96 47.18
CA ALA A 120 -14.38 24.39 47.50
C ALA A 120 -15.65 24.77 48.30
N ARG A 121 -16.80 24.14 48.01
CA ARG A 121 -18.08 24.41 48.71
C ARG A 121 -18.12 23.86 50.14
N LYS A 122 -17.47 22.73 50.41
CA LYS A 122 -17.49 22.06 51.72
C LYS A 122 -16.95 22.93 52.88
N PRO A 123 -15.83 23.67 52.76
CA PRO A 123 -15.36 24.58 53.81
C PRO A 123 -16.27 25.82 53.98
N GLU A 124 -16.89 26.34 52.91
CA GLU A 124 -17.86 27.44 53.03
C GLU A 124 -19.10 27.00 53.83
N GLN A 125 -19.64 25.82 53.53
CA GLN A 125 -20.76 25.23 54.26
C GLN A 125 -20.42 24.97 55.74
N ASN A 126 -19.22 24.48 56.06
CA ASN A 126 -18.78 24.35 57.45
C ASN A 126 -18.68 25.71 58.16
N ARG A 127 -18.17 26.76 57.50
CA ARG A 127 -18.09 28.11 58.10
C ARG A 127 -19.46 28.72 58.36
N LEU A 128 -20.39 28.61 57.40
CA LEU A 128 -21.79 29.02 57.57
C LEU A 128 -22.53 28.21 58.64
N GLY A 129 -22.24 26.91 58.77
CA GLY A 129 -22.77 26.06 59.83
C GLY A 129 -22.32 26.48 61.23
N LEU A 130 -21.02 26.74 61.43
CA LEU A 130 -20.50 27.25 62.70
C LEU A 130 -21.10 28.60 63.08
N LEU A 131 -21.24 29.53 62.12
CA LEU A 131 -21.85 30.84 62.37
C LEU A 131 -23.33 30.76 62.75
N ARG A 132 -24.06 29.74 62.28
CA ARG A 132 -25.48 29.53 62.62
C ARG A 132 -25.68 28.80 63.95
N GLY A 133 -24.75 27.92 64.34
CA GLY A 133 -24.78 27.19 65.61
C GLY A 133 -24.39 28.01 66.84
N GLY A 134 -23.67 29.13 66.66
CA GLY A 134 -23.22 29.99 67.77
C GLY A 134 -24.28 30.94 68.34
N ASN A 135 -25.50 30.96 67.80
CA ASN A 135 -26.53 31.98 68.10
C ASN A 135 -27.75 31.40 68.85
N SER A 136 -27.55 30.40 69.71
CA SER A 136 -28.64 29.65 70.38
C SER A 136 -28.34 29.27 71.83
N VAL A 137 -27.67 30.19 72.55
CA VAL A 137 -27.46 30.25 74.02
C VAL A 137 -27.30 31.76 74.32
N GLU A 138 -28.03 32.44 75.20
CA GLU A 138 -29.17 32.09 76.06
C GLU A 138 -30.05 33.35 76.30
N THR A 139 -31.13 33.24 77.10
CA THR A 139 -31.89 34.37 77.70
C THR A 139 -32.15 34.10 79.16
#